data_AF-A0A3N2PHV2-F1
#
_entry.id   AF-A0A3N2PHV2-F1
#
_cell.length_a   1.000
_cell.length_b   1.000
_cell.length_c   1.000
_cell.angle_alpha   90.00
_cell.angle_beta   90.00
_cell.angle_gamma   90.00
#
_symmetry.space_group_name_H-M   'P 1'
#
loop_
_entity.id
_entity.type
_entity.pdbx_description
1 polymer ?
#
loop_
_entity_poly.entity_id
_entity_poly.type
_entity_poly.pdbx_seq_one_letter_code
_entity_poly.pdbx_strand_id
1 'polypeptide(L)'
;MARLLSILQDGRCAVCGYTKPLEIDHDHDTGLVRGALCHTCNTFEGRRDTGNVPTFVAYRTAPPAGGFEWQYKPPRSNKAKPTSRDRSGVREAMRVLSEAQRGRLVPDLSPGSPSTGSSAVGGL
;
A
#
# COMPACT_ATOMS: atom_id res chain seq x y z
N MET A 1 19.83 -13.23 0.17
CA MET A 1 18.40 -13.57 0.28
C MET A 1 17.93 -14.62 -0.72
N ALA A 2 18.03 -14.41 -2.03
CA ALA A 2 17.37 -15.26 -3.04
C ALA A 2 17.69 -16.77 -2.94
N ARG A 3 18.95 -17.13 -2.64
CA ARG A 3 19.34 -18.54 -2.43
C ARG A 3 18.66 -19.17 -1.21
N LEU A 4 18.55 -18.45 -0.10
CA LEU A 4 17.88 -18.94 1.12
C LEU A 4 16.38 -19.11 0.88
N LEU A 5 15.75 -18.13 0.23
CA LEU A 5 14.34 -18.20 -0.12
C LEU A 5 14.03 -19.39 -1.04
N SER A 6 14.91 -19.65 -2.01
CA SER A 6 14.79 -20.84 -2.86
C SER A 6 14.89 -22.14 -2.07
N ILE A 7 15.68 -22.20 -1.00
CA ILE A 7 15.77 -23.40 -0.14
C ILE A 7 14.51 -23.54 0.71
N LEU A 8 14.04 -22.46 1.33
CA LEU A 8 12.82 -22.42 2.14
C LEU A 8 11.59 -22.90 1.37
N GLN A 9 11.53 -22.62 0.07
CA GLN A 9 10.42 -23.00 -0.81
C GLN A 9 10.70 -24.23 -1.70
N ASP A 10 11.78 -24.97 -1.47
CA ASP A 10 12.17 -26.12 -2.32
C ASP A 10 12.25 -25.79 -3.83
N GLY A 11 12.60 -24.54 -4.16
CA GLY A 11 12.66 -24.06 -5.55
C GLY A 11 11.29 -24.02 -6.26
N ARG A 12 10.19 -23.95 -5.51
CA ARG A 12 8.81 -23.94 -6.02
C ARG A 12 8.11 -22.61 -5.77
N CYS A 13 7.11 -22.32 -6.62
CA CYS A 13 6.18 -21.22 -6.43
C CYS A 13 5.39 -21.41 -5.12
N ALA A 14 5.36 -20.38 -4.27
CA ALA A 14 4.64 -20.42 -3.00
C ALA A 14 3.13 -20.58 -3.14
N VAL A 15 2.56 -20.27 -4.31
CA VAL A 15 1.11 -20.32 -4.57
C VAL A 15 0.70 -21.63 -5.25
N CYS A 16 1.36 -22.00 -6.37
CA CYS A 16 0.92 -23.12 -7.20
C CYS A 16 1.90 -24.32 -7.21
N GLY A 17 3.05 -24.21 -6.55
CA GLY A 17 4.04 -25.28 -6.50
C GLY A 17 4.86 -25.48 -7.79
N TYR A 18 4.60 -24.71 -8.86
CA TYR A 18 5.34 -24.79 -10.12
C TYR A 18 6.83 -24.50 -9.90
N THR A 19 7.70 -25.26 -10.56
CA THR A 19 9.14 -25.12 -10.48
C THR A 19 9.68 -24.29 -11.63
N LYS A 20 10.53 -23.29 -11.34
CA LYS A 20 11.38 -22.45 -12.22
C LYS A 20 10.90 -22.11 -13.66
N PRO A 21 11.10 -20.85 -14.11
CA PRO A 21 11.72 -19.74 -13.41
C PRO A 21 10.81 -19.13 -12.35
N LEU A 22 11.40 -18.65 -11.26
CA LEU A 22 10.70 -17.96 -10.18
C LEU A 22 11.18 -16.51 -10.06
N GLU A 23 10.26 -15.63 -9.72
CA GLU A 23 10.44 -14.21 -9.49
C GLU A 23 10.28 -13.91 -8.01
N ILE A 24 11.01 -12.91 -7.51
CA ILE A 24 10.89 -12.46 -6.12
C ILE A 24 9.68 -11.53 -6.03
N ASP A 25 8.65 -12.00 -5.34
CA ASP A 25 7.47 -11.22 -5.00
C ASP A 25 7.70 -10.44 -3.69
N HIS A 26 7.15 -9.23 -3.65
CA HIS A 26 7.29 -8.32 -2.53
C HIS A 26 6.04 -7.48 -2.38
N ASP A 27 5.81 -7.04 -1.14
CA ASP A 27 4.79 -6.06 -0.83
C ASP A 27 5.18 -4.70 -1.42
N HIS A 28 4.28 -4.05 -2.16
CA HIS A 28 4.60 -2.82 -2.87
C HIS A 28 4.60 -1.56 -1.97
N ASP A 29 3.99 -1.61 -0.79
CA ASP A 29 3.91 -0.48 0.13
C ASP A 29 5.15 -0.42 1.03
N THR A 30 5.58 -1.58 1.53
CA THR A 30 6.71 -1.73 2.45
C THR A 30 8.00 -2.12 1.72
N GLY A 31 7.90 -2.74 0.55
CA GLY A 31 9.02 -3.31 -0.20
C GLY A 31 9.57 -4.59 0.43
N LEU A 32 8.90 -5.19 1.42
CA LEU A 32 9.31 -6.44 2.06
C LEU A 32 9.05 -7.63 1.15
N VAL A 33 10.03 -8.52 1.04
CA VAL A 33 9.92 -9.76 0.27
C VAL A 33 8.90 -10.67 0.94
N ARG A 34 7.93 -11.16 0.16
CA ARG A 34 6.94 -12.14 0.61
C ARG A 34 7.35 -13.56 0.25
N GLY A 35 7.85 -13.77 -0.97
CA GLY A 35 8.29 -15.10 -1.40
C GLY A 35 8.75 -15.15 -2.85
N ALA A 36 8.92 -16.36 -3.36
CA ALA A 36 9.21 -16.61 -4.77
C ALA A 36 7.98 -17.21 -5.47
N LEU A 37 7.56 -16.61 -6.58
CA LEU A 37 6.39 -17.01 -7.35
C LEU A 37 6.80 -17.33 -8.80
N CYS A 38 6.05 -18.21 -9.49
CA CYS A 38 6.20 -18.31 -10.94
C CYS A 38 5.66 -17.04 -11.60
N HIS A 39 6.10 -16.77 -12.84
CA HIS A 39 5.72 -15.56 -13.57
C HIS A 39 4.20 -15.35 -13.65
N THR A 40 3.43 -16.43 -13.88
CA THR A 40 1.96 -16.37 -13.95
C THR A 40 1.33 -15.98 -12.62
N CYS A 41 1.74 -16.62 -11.52
CA CYS A 41 1.22 -16.30 -10.19
C CYS A 41 1.63 -14.89 -9.76
N ASN A 42 2.86 -14.48 -10.03
CA ASN A 42 3.38 -13.15 -9.71
C ASN A 42 2.60 -12.05 -10.46
N THR A 43 2.37 -12.26 -11.76
CA THR A 43 1.59 -11.31 -12.58
C THR A 43 0.14 -11.26 -12.14
N PHE A 44 -0.45 -12.39 -11.77
CA PHE A 44 -1.82 -12.43 -11.28
C PHE A 44 -1.94 -11.76 -9.91
N GLU A 45 -0.99 -12.01 -9.00
CA GLU A 45 -0.93 -11.35 -7.70
C GLU A 45 -1.01 -9.82 -7.82
N GLY A 46 -0.23 -9.23 -8.73
CA GLY A 46 -0.23 -7.78 -8.93
C GLY A 46 -1.52 -7.17 -9.48
N ARG A 47 -2.56 -7.95 -9.80
CA ARG A 47 -3.84 -7.44 -10.29
C ARG A 47 -4.74 -6.97 -9.15
N ARG A 48 -5.61 -6.00 -9.43
CA ARG A 48 -6.51 -5.41 -8.42
C ARG A 48 -7.62 -6.35 -7.95
N ASP A 49 -7.99 -7.33 -8.76
CA ASP A 49 -9.09 -8.26 -8.52
C ASP A 49 -8.71 -9.49 -7.66
N THR A 50 -7.43 -9.64 -7.28
CA THR A 50 -6.97 -10.76 -6.45
C THR A 50 -7.10 -10.53 -4.95
N GLY A 51 -7.67 -9.40 -4.53
CA GLY A 51 -7.80 -9.02 -3.10
C GLY A 51 -8.45 -10.12 -2.25
N ASN A 52 -9.46 -10.80 -2.79
CA ASN A 52 -10.23 -11.84 -2.08
C ASN A 52 -9.99 -13.26 -2.60
N VAL A 53 -9.02 -13.48 -3.50
CA VAL A 53 -8.72 -14.83 -3.99
C VAL A 53 -8.06 -15.61 -2.85
N PRO A 54 -8.65 -16.72 -2.34
CA PRO A 54 -8.22 -17.34 -1.08
C PRO A 54 -6.75 -17.74 -1.04
N THR A 55 -6.20 -18.19 -2.17
CA THR A 55 -4.79 -18.59 -2.28
C THR A 55 -3.84 -17.40 -2.12
N PHE A 56 -4.18 -16.23 -2.66
CA PHE A 56 -3.37 -15.02 -2.50
C PHE A 56 -3.57 -14.38 -1.12
N VAL A 57 -4.77 -14.47 -0.54
CA VAL A 57 -4.99 -14.08 0.85
C VAL A 57 -4.09 -14.90 1.78
N ALA A 58 -4.12 -16.23 1.68
CA ALA A 58 -3.27 -17.12 2.48
C ALA A 58 -1.78 -16.80 2.28
N TYR A 59 -1.35 -16.59 1.04
CA TYR A 59 0.02 -16.21 0.70
C TYR A 59 0.44 -14.88 1.34
N ARG A 60 -0.42 -13.85 1.31
CA ARG A 60 -0.12 -12.53 1.92
C ARG A 60 -0.14 -12.58 3.44
N THR A 61 -1.00 -13.40 4.05
CA THR A 61 -1.11 -13.54 5.51
C THR A 61 0.02 -14.36 6.12
N ALA A 62 0.47 -15.41 5.44
CA ALA A 62 1.55 -16.28 5.90
C ALA A 62 2.62 -16.46 4.81
N PRO A 63 3.32 -15.38 4.40
CA PRO A 63 4.28 -15.45 3.32
C PRO A 63 5.51 -16.27 3.74
N PRO A 64 6.14 -17.04 2.83
CA PRO A 64 7.33 -17.83 3.15
C PRO A 64 8.50 -17.02 3.74
N ALA A 65 8.59 -15.74 3.39
CA ALA A 65 9.60 -14.83 3.94
C ALA A 65 9.08 -13.96 5.12
N GLY A 66 7.87 -14.19 5.64
CA GLY A 66 7.22 -13.33 6.64
C GLY A 66 7.97 -13.19 7.97
N GLY A 67 8.84 -14.14 8.31
CA GLY A 67 9.73 -14.05 9.48
C GLY A 67 11.02 -13.27 9.23
N PHE A 68 11.20 -12.67 8.05
CA PHE A 68 12.43 -12.01 7.64
C PHE A 68 12.16 -10.59 7.14
N GLU A 69 12.99 -9.63 7.57
CA GLU A 69 12.93 -8.23 7.10
C GLU A 69 13.73 -8.04 5.79
N TRP A 70 13.53 -8.91 4.81
CA TRP A 70 14.27 -8.83 3.55
C TRP A 70 13.66 -7.77 2.62
N GLN A 71 14.44 -6.75 2.28
CA GLN A 71 14.02 -5.69 1.35
C GLN A 71 14.21 -6.12 -0.11
N TYR A 72 13.17 -5.95 -0.92
CA TYR A 72 13.30 -6.06 -2.37
C TYR A 72 14.13 -4.90 -2.93
N LYS A 73 15.13 -5.25 -3.74
CA LYS A 73 15.98 -4.29 -4.45
C LYS A 73 15.80 -4.51 -5.95
N PRO A 74 15.13 -3.59 -6.68
CA PRO A 74 14.92 -3.77 -8.10
C PRO A 74 16.28 -3.79 -8.84
N PRO A 75 16.36 -4.50 -9.98
CA PRO A 75 17.53 -4.44 -10.85
C PRO A 75 17.83 -2.99 -11.24
N ARG A 76 19.12 -2.65 -11.46
CA ARG A 76 19.53 -1.28 -11.81
C ARG A 76 18.79 -0.70 -13.03
N SER A 77 18.45 -1.56 -14.00
CA SER A 77 17.68 -1.20 -15.20
C SER A 77 16.21 -0.90 -14.94
N ASN A 78 15.66 -1.37 -13.81
CA ASN A 78 14.24 -1.35 -13.47
C ASN A 78 13.97 -0.54 -12.19
N LYS A 79 14.82 0.44 -11.86
CA LYS A 79 14.49 1.40 -10.80
C LYS A 79 13.21 2.14 -11.18
N ALA A 80 12.10 1.72 -10.59
CA ALA A 80 10.82 2.41 -10.73
C ALA A 80 11.01 3.88 -10.36
N LYS A 81 10.57 4.78 -11.24
CA LYS A 81 10.34 6.18 -10.89
C LYS A 81 9.23 6.15 -9.83
N PRO A 82 9.40 6.79 -8.65
CA PRO A 82 8.41 6.70 -7.58
C PRO A 82 7.03 7.06 -8.12
N THR A 83 6.11 6.10 -8.03
CA THR A 83 4.73 6.25 -8.50
C THR A 83 4.06 7.25 -7.57
N SER A 84 3.80 8.45 -8.12
CA SER A 84 3.09 9.56 -7.48
C SER A 84 3.42 9.74 -5.99
N ARG A 85 4.50 10.48 -5.69
CA ARG A 85 4.52 11.25 -4.44
C ARG A 85 3.38 12.26 -4.56
N ASP A 86 2.20 11.94 -4.05
CA ASP A 86 1.23 12.98 -3.75
C ASP A 86 1.86 13.89 -2.69
N ARG A 87 2.40 15.01 -3.17
CA ARG A 87 3.05 16.03 -2.34
C ARG A 87 2.04 17.05 -1.86
N SER A 88 0.74 16.91 -2.16
CA SER A 88 -0.30 17.83 -1.71
C SER A 88 -0.36 17.83 -0.18
N GLY A 89 -0.39 16.65 0.46
CA GLY A 89 -0.39 16.52 1.91
C GLY A 89 0.87 17.09 2.58
N VAL A 90 2.06 16.87 1.98
CA VAL A 90 3.32 17.43 2.50
C VAL A 90 3.37 18.95 2.32
N ARG A 91 2.87 19.49 1.19
CA ARG A 91 2.80 20.94 0.95
C ARG A 91 1.81 21.62 1.89
N GLU A 92 0.65 21.01 2.12
CA GLU A 92 -0.35 21.52 3.05
C GLU A 92 0.15 21.48 4.49
N ALA A 93 0.75 20.36 4.92
CA ALA A 93 1.38 20.28 6.24
C ALA A 93 2.47 21.35 6.43
N MET A 94 3.33 21.56 5.43
CA MET A 94 4.36 22.61 5.49
C MET A 94 3.77 24.02 5.51
N ARG A 95 2.66 24.27 4.80
CA ARG A 95 1.95 25.55 4.83
C ARG A 95 1.36 25.80 6.21
N VAL A 96 0.62 24.84 6.76
CA VAL A 96 0.01 24.91 8.10
C VAL A 96 1.08 25.16 9.16
N LEU A 97 2.20 24.42 9.13
CA LEU A 97 3.32 24.62 10.05
C LEU A 97 3.94 26.02 9.90
N SER A 98 4.09 26.51 8.67
CA SER A 98 4.65 27.84 8.41
C SER A 98 3.70 28.98 8.82
N GLU A 99 2.38 28.79 8.70
CA GLU A 99 1.36 29.71 9.22
C GLU A 99 1.32 29.71 10.76
N ALA A 100 1.42 28.53 11.39
CA ALA A 100 1.51 28.37 12.84
C ALA A 100 2.75 29.08 13.41
N GLN A 101 3.92 28.89 12.78
CA GLN A 101 5.17 29.54 13.17
C GLN A 101 5.15 31.07 12.98
N ARG A 102 4.31 31.58 12.07
CA ARG A 102 4.10 33.02 11.87
C ARG A 102 2.99 33.61 12.75
N GLY A 103 2.47 32.83 13.71
CA GLY A 103 1.42 33.26 14.62
C GLY A 103 0.07 33.53 13.94
N ARG A 104 -0.17 32.93 12.77
CA ARG A 104 -1.33 33.20 11.88
C ARG A 104 -2.38 32.08 11.86
N LEU A 105 -2.46 31.27 12.92
CA LEU A 105 -3.56 30.33 13.13
C LEU A 105 -4.24 30.65 14.45
N VAL A 106 -5.37 31.36 14.38
CA VAL A 106 -6.42 31.25 15.39
C VAL A 106 -7.38 30.17 14.90
N PRO A 107 -7.54 29.03 15.58
CA PRO A 107 -8.70 28.19 15.32
C PRO A 107 -9.95 28.94 15.81
N ASP A 108 -10.92 29.16 14.92
CA ASP A 108 -12.25 29.62 15.32
C ASP A 108 -12.94 28.49 16.09
N LEU A 109 -12.95 28.63 17.41
CA LEU A 109 -13.73 27.82 18.33
C LEU A 109 -14.99 28.60 18.72
N SER A 110 -15.91 28.77 17.77
CA SER A 110 -17.27 29.24 18.06
C SER A 110 -18.26 28.09 17.89
N PRO A 111 -19.05 27.73 18.92
CA PRO A 111 -20.09 26.71 18.78
C PRO A 111 -21.30 27.30 18.05
N GLY A 112 -21.54 26.86 16.82
CA GLY A 112 -22.74 27.22 16.05
C GLY A 112 -23.97 26.43 16.51
N SER A 113 -24.92 27.14 17.11
CA SER A 113 -26.28 26.69 17.43
C SER A 113 -27.09 26.23 16.20
N PRO A 114 -28.12 25.37 16.36
CA PRO A 114 -28.94 24.90 15.24
C PRO A 114 -29.82 26.02 14.67
N SER A 115 -29.88 26.10 13.34
CA SER A 115 -30.75 27.02 12.61
C SER A 115 -32.22 26.59 12.74
N THR A 116 -33.03 27.49 13.27
CA THR A 116 -34.50 27.43 13.22
C THR A 116 -34.96 27.61 11.78
N GLY A 117 -35.57 26.57 11.20
CA GLY A 117 -36.32 26.67 9.97
C GLY A 117 -37.59 27.49 10.20
N SER A 118 -37.71 28.63 9.52
CA SER A 118 -38.94 29.39 9.43
C SER A 118 -39.53 29.19 8.05
N SER A 119 -40.47 28.24 7.95
CA SER A 119 -41.49 28.23 6.90
C SER A 119 -42.76 28.78 7.51
N ALA A 120 -43.25 29.89 6.97
CA ALA A 120 -44.58 30.42 7.23
C ALA A 120 -45.22 30.67 5.84
N VAL A 121 -46.19 29.84 5.45
CA VAL A 121 -47.66 30.10 5.28
C VAL A 121 -48.00 31.09 4.14
N GLY A 122 -49.02 30.94 3.30
CA GLY A 122 -50.18 30.04 3.15
C GLY A 122 -50.65 30.14 1.67
N GLY A 123 -51.63 29.40 1.14
CA GLY A 123 -52.91 29.01 1.72
C GLY A 123 -54.00 29.95 1.22
N LEU A 124 -54.63 29.59 0.08
CA LEU A 124 -56.05 29.66 -0.31
C LEU A 124 -56.20 29.58 -1.84
#